data_AF-A0A813H241-F1
#
_entry.id   AF-A0A813H241-F1
#
_cell.length_a   1.000
_cell.length_b   1.000
_cell.length_c   1.000
_cell.angle_alpha   90.00
_cell.angle_beta   90.00
_cell.angle_gamma   90.00
#
_symmetry.space_group_name_H-M   'P 1'
#
loop_
_entity.id
_entity.type
_entity.pdbx_description
1 polymer ?
#
loop_
_entity_poly.entity_id
_entity_poly.type
_entity_poly.pdbx_seq_one_letter_code
_entity_poly.pdbx_strand_id
1 'polypeptide(L)'
;MMHAEGHDVLEGDMKKLVMDGIRGSRFCKDLSNVELDAISMNMEYFVFQDEQAIISQGQDGDHFFVASLGHLEVTISGTVARIMGAGESFGDIALLYNCPRTATVSAKGGKVGVWAVGAILFRQILQEHAILNQAENLRMLEKVSLLDGLSGGQKSRIGAMALLNESIQANFVVCCEGEKPTALYVVKSGTMKVVQGGTRSPTGELDGGTTLATLSAGQCFGEKELASGCNFEASLVADTNCELVCVSSQKLAELLGDDVAGQLEKAYVGSVLGKASQFKNFTAPQRTHMLATEVVFETLAASTRIADSRSGGLGPSLIVVVDGELKKTGDDEGALARGGWCQDYLLDELGLI
;
A
#
# COMPACT_ATOMS: atom_id res chain seq x y z
N MET A 1 -18.80 26.13 -2.89
CA MET A 1 -19.78 25.04 -3.07
C MET A 1 -21.17 25.67 -3.01
N MET A 2 -22.04 25.46 -4.01
CA MET A 2 -23.44 25.88 -3.91
C MET A 2 -24.27 24.64 -3.56
N HIS A 3 -24.88 24.65 -2.38
CA HIS A 3 -25.87 23.65 -1.99
C HIS A 3 -27.09 23.82 -2.90
N ALA A 4 -27.56 22.74 -3.51
CA ALA A 4 -28.71 22.82 -4.40
C ALA A 4 -29.99 22.77 -3.56
N GLU A 5 -30.68 23.90 -3.37
CA GLU A 5 -32.00 23.91 -2.73
C GLU A 5 -32.99 23.09 -3.57
N GLY A 6 -33.56 22.02 -3.00
CA GLY A 6 -34.69 21.28 -3.57
C GLY A 6 -34.39 19.94 -4.24
N HIS A 7 -33.17 19.40 -4.13
CA HIS A 7 -32.79 18.06 -4.63
C HIS A 7 -32.27 17.11 -3.52
N ASP A 8 -32.68 17.33 -2.27
CA ASP A 8 -32.09 16.68 -1.08
C ASP A 8 -32.60 15.27 -0.77
N VAL A 9 -33.37 14.65 -1.66
CA VAL A 9 -33.97 13.33 -1.39
C VAL A 9 -33.40 12.29 -2.35
N LEU A 10 -32.53 11.43 -1.81
CA LEU A 10 -32.00 10.24 -2.47
C LEU A 10 -33.07 9.16 -2.61
N GLU A 11 -33.80 9.18 -3.71
CA GLU A 11 -34.87 8.21 -4.03
C GLU A 11 -34.73 7.59 -5.42
N GLY A 12 -35.43 6.47 -5.63
CA GLY A 12 -35.57 5.81 -6.92
C GLY A 12 -34.24 5.50 -7.63
N ASP A 13 -34.17 5.86 -8.91
CA ASP A 13 -33.00 5.59 -9.77
C ASP A 13 -31.75 6.34 -9.29
N MET A 14 -31.91 7.52 -8.68
CA MET A 14 -30.77 8.28 -8.14
C MET A 14 -30.15 7.57 -6.94
N LYS A 15 -30.99 7.07 -6.02
CA LYS A 15 -30.50 6.26 -4.90
C LYS A 15 -29.75 5.03 -5.41
N LYS A 16 -30.28 4.35 -6.42
CA LYS A 16 -29.62 3.20 -7.02
C LYS A 16 -28.27 3.57 -7.62
N LEU A 17 -28.19 4.66 -8.40
CA LEU A 17 -26.95 5.17 -8.99
C LEU A 17 -25.90 5.47 -7.92
N VAL A 18 -26.28 6.15 -6.83
CA VAL A 18 -25.35 6.47 -5.74
C VAL A 18 -24.90 5.22 -5.01
N MET A 19 -25.81 4.29 -4.71
CA MET A 19 -25.46 3.02 -4.06
C MET A 19 -24.51 2.18 -4.92
N ASP A 20 -24.77 2.09 -6.23
CA ASP A 20 -23.90 1.40 -7.18
C ASP A 20 -22.55 2.09 -7.31
N GLY A 21 -22.51 3.43 -7.25
CA GLY A 21 -21.27 4.20 -7.27
C GLY A 21 -20.45 4.08 -5.99
N ILE A 22 -21.09 4.05 -4.81
CA ILE A 22 -20.40 3.73 -3.55
C ILE A 22 -19.82 2.31 -3.65
N ARG A 23 -20.62 1.31 -4.03
CA ARG A 23 -20.16 -0.09 -4.15
C ARG A 23 -19.07 -0.26 -5.22
N GLY A 24 -19.09 0.54 -6.28
CA GLY A 24 -18.08 0.58 -7.32
C GLY A 24 -16.76 1.22 -6.89
N SER A 25 -16.75 1.93 -5.76
CA SER A 25 -15.52 2.45 -5.15
C SER A 25 -14.58 1.30 -4.78
N ARG A 26 -13.28 1.57 -4.93
CA ARG A 26 -12.23 0.57 -4.69
C ARG A 26 -12.26 0.02 -3.25
N PHE A 27 -12.74 0.82 -2.29
CA PHE A 27 -12.72 0.50 -0.86
C PHE A 27 -14.06 0.05 -0.27
N CYS A 28 -15.15 0.12 -1.05
CA CYS A 28 -16.51 -0.07 -0.51
C CYS A 28 -17.23 -1.29 -1.11
N LYS A 29 -16.55 -2.08 -1.93
CA LYS A 29 -17.13 -3.26 -2.61
C LYS A 29 -17.71 -4.28 -1.63
N ASP A 30 -17.05 -4.48 -0.49
CA ASP A 30 -17.41 -5.49 0.50
C ASP A 30 -18.41 -4.99 1.55
N LEU A 31 -18.82 -3.71 1.48
CA LEU A 31 -19.80 -3.16 2.41
C LEU A 31 -21.17 -3.81 2.22
N SER A 32 -21.79 -4.14 3.35
CA SER A 32 -23.16 -4.60 3.42
C SER A 32 -24.14 -3.53 2.94
N ASN A 33 -25.35 -3.95 2.55
CA ASN A 33 -26.40 -3.00 2.17
C ASN A 33 -26.73 -2.00 3.30
N VAL A 34 -26.62 -2.41 4.56
CA VAL A 34 -26.88 -1.53 5.72
C VAL A 34 -25.82 -0.42 5.81
N GLU A 35 -24.55 -0.76 5.63
CA GLU A 35 -23.44 0.20 5.62
C GLU A 35 -23.54 1.16 4.42
N LEU A 36 -23.87 0.63 3.23
CA LEU A 36 -24.09 1.44 2.03
C LEU A 36 -25.29 2.38 2.19
N ASP A 37 -26.40 1.89 2.76
CA ASP A 37 -27.58 2.71 3.06
C ASP A 37 -27.22 3.84 4.03
N ALA A 38 -26.46 3.54 5.10
CA ALA A 38 -26.03 4.54 6.07
C ALA A 38 -25.17 5.64 5.43
N ILE A 39 -24.27 5.28 4.50
CA ILE A 39 -23.51 6.27 3.72
C ILE A 39 -24.46 7.11 2.85
N SER A 40 -25.32 6.45 2.05
CA SER A 40 -26.20 7.14 1.10
C SER A 40 -27.19 8.09 1.78
N MET A 41 -27.77 7.70 2.92
CA MET A 41 -28.77 8.51 3.63
C MET A 41 -28.20 9.79 4.25
N ASN A 42 -26.87 9.89 4.38
CA ASN A 42 -26.18 11.05 4.92
C ASN A 42 -25.40 11.81 3.83
N MET A 43 -25.69 11.56 2.56
CA MET A 43 -25.12 12.33 1.46
C MET A 43 -25.93 13.59 1.17
N GLU A 44 -25.23 14.68 0.91
CA GLU A 44 -25.77 15.96 0.48
C GLU A 44 -25.45 16.21 -1.00
N TYR A 45 -26.34 16.91 -1.72
CA TYR A 45 -26.19 17.13 -3.15
C TYR A 45 -25.59 18.49 -3.47
N PHE A 46 -24.58 18.49 -4.34
CA PHE A 46 -23.83 19.66 -4.73
C PHE A 46 -23.67 19.78 -6.24
N VAL A 47 -23.60 21.02 -6.68
CA VAL A 47 -23.52 21.38 -8.09
C VAL A 47 -22.33 22.27 -8.35
N PHE A 48 -21.61 21.95 -9.42
CA PHE A 48 -20.41 22.65 -9.86
C PHE A 48 -20.55 23.08 -11.32
N GLN A 49 -20.07 24.28 -11.62
CA GLN A 49 -20.01 24.80 -13.00
C GLN A 49 -18.79 24.23 -13.72
N ASP A 50 -18.75 24.37 -15.05
CA ASP A 50 -17.61 23.91 -15.85
C ASP A 50 -16.29 24.48 -15.34
N GLU A 51 -15.22 23.67 -15.43
CA GLU A 51 -13.86 23.95 -14.95
C GLU A 51 -13.72 24.17 -13.43
N GLN A 52 -14.82 24.16 -12.67
CA GLN A 52 -14.75 24.38 -11.23
C GLN A 52 -14.16 23.15 -10.51
N ALA A 53 -13.14 23.39 -9.69
CA ALA A 53 -12.54 22.36 -8.84
C ALA A 53 -13.49 21.96 -7.71
N ILE A 54 -13.65 20.65 -7.52
CA ILE A 54 -14.44 20.04 -6.45
C ILE A 54 -13.53 19.65 -5.28
N ILE A 55 -12.37 19.05 -5.61
CA ILE A 55 -11.26 18.83 -4.67
C ILE A 55 -9.96 19.28 -5.33
N SER A 56 -9.01 19.79 -4.53
CA SER A 56 -7.70 20.24 -5.03
C SER A 56 -6.58 19.41 -4.43
N GLN A 57 -5.61 19.02 -5.25
CA GLN A 57 -4.42 18.29 -4.82
C GLN A 57 -3.69 19.04 -3.69
N GLY A 58 -3.23 18.28 -2.68
CA GLY A 58 -2.51 18.81 -1.52
C GLY A 58 -3.38 19.38 -0.41
N GLN A 59 -4.70 19.50 -0.59
CA GLN A 59 -5.62 19.88 0.50
C GLN A 59 -5.98 18.71 1.39
N ASP A 60 -6.49 18.97 2.59
CA ASP A 60 -7.01 17.92 3.46
C ASP A 60 -8.31 17.31 2.89
N GLY A 61 -8.51 16.02 3.15
CA GLY A 61 -9.72 15.30 2.77
C GLY A 61 -10.82 15.44 3.82
N ASP A 62 -11.97 15.96 3.40
CA ASP A 62 -13.13 16.26 4.26
C ASP A 62 -14.42 15.56 3.82
N HIS A 63 -14.53 15.17 2.55
CA HIS A 63 -15.70 14.51 1.97
C HIS A 63 -15.33 13.37 1.00
N PHE A 64 -16.20 12.38 0.90
CA PHE A 64 -16.23 11.37 -0.16
C PHE A 64 -17.38 11.69 -1.11
N PHE A 65 -17.19 11.50 -2.42
CA PHE A 65 -18.13 11.95 -3.44
C PHE A 65 -18.55 10.84 -4.39
N VAL A 66 -19.77 10.94 -4.92
CA VAL A 66 -20.27 10.16 -6.06
C VAL A 66 -20.82 11.11 -7.12
N ALA A 67 -20.32 11.02 -8.34
CA ALA A 67 -20.83 11.80 -9.47
C ALA A 67 -22.19 11.27 -9.90
N SER A 68 -23.15 12.17 -10.13
CA SER A 68 -24.51 11.82 -10.61
C SER A 68 -24.85 12.46 -11.95
N LEU A 69 -24.13 13.51 -12.33
CA LEU A 69 -24.35 14.22 -13.59
C LEU A 69 -23.04 14.82 -14.10
N GLY A 70 -22.84 14.79 -15.42
CA GLY A 70 -21.72 15.43 -16.10
C GLY A 70 -20.43 14.60 -16.09
N HIS A 71 -19.34 15.22 -16.51
CA HIS A 71 -18.01 14.59 -16.56
C HIS A 71 -17.04 15.34 -15.68
N LEU A 72 -16.08 14.60 -15.14
CA LEU A 72 -15.05 15.08 -14.25
C LEU A 72 -13.69 14.79 -14.86
N GLU A 73 -12.76 15.72 -14.70
CA GLU A 73 -11.35 15.55 -15.07
C GLU A 73 -10.51 15.46 -13.79
N VAL A 74 -9.78 14.36 -13.66
CA VAL A 74 -8.83 14.11 -12.58
C VAL A 74 -7.44 14.45 -13.06
N THR A 75 -6.76 15.36 -12.37
CA THR A 75 -5.39 15.76 -12.68
C THR A 75 -4.45 15.53 -11.51
N ILE A 76 -3.24 15.05 -11.80
CA ILE A 76 -2.16 14.86 -10.82
C ILE A 76 -0.97 15.67 -11.32
N SER A 77 -0.52 16.64 -10.52
CA SER A 77 0.57 17.54 -10.88
C SER A 77 0.37 18.20 -12.25
N GLY A 78 -0.87 18.57 -12.57
CA GLY A 78 -1.25 19.21 -13.84
C GLY A 78 -1.44 18.28 -15.03
N THR A 79 -1.19 16.98 -14.90
CA THR A 79 -1.40 15.99 -15.97
C THR A 79 -2.74 15.29 -15.80
N VAL A 80 -3.51 15.15 -16.88
CA VAL A 80 -4.79 14.41 -16.85
C VAL A 80 -4.52 12.94 -16.59
N ALA A 81 -4.96 12.47 -15.43
CA ALA A 81 -4.80 11.08 -14.99
C ALA A 81 -6.03 10.24 -15.29
N ARG A 82 -7.23 10.85 -15.28
CA ARG A 82 -8.49 10.13 -15.51
C ARG A 82 -9.62 11.07 -15.92
N ILE A 83 -10.56 10.58 -16.73
CA ILE A 83 -11.89 11.19 -16.91
C ILE A 83 -12.92 10.30 -16.24
N MET A 84 -13.85 10.89 -15.49
CA MET A 84 -14.90 10.16 -14.78
C MET A 84 -16.30 10.67 -15.17
N GLY A 85 -17.29 9.80 -15.06
CA GLY A 85 -18.69 10.11 -15.35
C GLY A 85 -19.64 9.84 -14.19
N ALA A 86 -20.94 9.94 -14.47
CA ALA A 86 -21.99 9.60 -13.51
C ALA A 86 -21.91 8.13 -13.06
N GLY A 87 -22.14 7.89 -11.77
CA GLY A 87 -22.02 6.59 -11.12
C GLY A 87 -20.62 6.29 -10.62
N GLU A 88 -19.64 7.15 -10.82
CA GLU A 88 -18.29 6.96 -10.30
C GLU A 88 -18.02 7.78 -9.04
N SER A 89 -17.23 7.21 -8.13
CA SER A 89 -16.87 7.83 -6.85
C SER A 89 -15.43 8.34 -6.80
N PHE A 90 -15.17 9.36 -6.00
CA PHE A 90 -13.83 9.90 -5.77
C PHE A 90 -13.68 10.50 -4.36
N GLY A 91 -12.42 10.78 -3.99
CA GLY A 91 -12.10 11.45 -2.72
C GLY A 91 -12.01 10.52 -1.52
N ASP A 92 -11.96 9.21 -1.75
CA ASP A 92 -11.73 8.14 -0.79
C ASP A 92 -10.29 8.12 -0.23
N ILE A 93 -9.27 8.17 -1.10
CA ILE A 93 -7.85 7.96 -0.73
C ILE A 93 -7.42 8.84 0.45
N ALA A 94 -7.70 10.15 0.39
CA ALA A 94 -7.32 11.11 1.43
C ALA A 94 -7.96 10.79 2.79
N LEU A 95 -9.19 10.27 2.79
CA LEU A 95 -9.91 9.94 4.02
C LEU A 95 -9.37 8.66 4.66
N LEU A 96 -8.99 7.69 3.83
CA LEU A 96 -8.64 6.36 4.29
C LEU A 96 -7.17 6.25 4.68
N TYR A 97 -6.31 6.88 3.89
CA TYR A 97 -4.88 6.90 4.16
C TYR A 97 -4.45 8.02 5.10
N ASN A 98 -5.38 8.93 5.46
CA ASN A 98 -5.11 10.13 6.23
C ASN A 98 -3.99 10.96 5.59
N CYS A 99 -4.11 11.21 4.29
CA CYS A 99 -3.13 11.97 3.52
C CYS A 99 -3.81 13.13 2.81
N PRO A 100 -3.06 14.16 2.37
CA PRO A 100 -3.60 15.19 1.51
C PRO A 100 -4.18 14.60 0.21
N ARG A 101 -5.12 15.31 -0.42
CA ARG A 101 -5.70 14.95 -1.72
C ARG A 101 -4.56 14.68 -2.72
N THR A 102 -4.56 13.49 -3.31
CA THR A 102 -3.53 13.04 -4.26
C THR A 102 -3.71 13.63 -5.66
N ALA A 103 -4.92 14.10 -5.96
CA ALA A 103 -5.31 14.66 -7.25
C ALA A 103 -6.26 15.85 -7.09
N THR A 104 -6.31 16.70 -8.10
CA THR A 104 -7.38 17.68 -8.30
C THR A 104 -8.47 17.05 -9.15
N VAL A 105 -9.73 17.26 -8.78
CA VAL A 105 -10.90 16.80 -9.56
C VAL A 105 -11.76 18.01 -9.87
N SER A 106 -11.99 18.26 -11.16
CA SER A 106 -12.74 19.42 -11.64
C SER A 106 -13.86 18.99 -12.59
N ALA A 107 -14.93 19.80 -12.65
CA ALA A 107 -15.95 19.63 -13.66
C ALA A 107 -15.38 19.86 -15.06
N LYS A 108 -15.85 19.07 -16.05
CA LYS A 108 -15.37 19.13 -17.42
C LYS A 108 -16.51 19.04 -18.43
N GLY A 109 -16.52 19.98 -19.38
CA GLY A 109 -17.46 19.98 -20.49
C GLY A 109 -18.89 20.33 -20.08
N GLY A 110 -19.07 21.00 -18.94
CA GLY A 110 -20.36 21.51 -18.47
C GLY A 110 -20.60 21.34 -16.97
N LYS A 111 -21.88 21.51 -16.59
CA LYS A 111 -22.36 21.41 -15.21
C LYS A 111 -22.23 19.98 -14.68
N VAL A 112 -21.71 19.83 -13.47
CA VAL A 112 -21.58 18.56 -12.77
C VAL A 112 -22.41 18.56 -11.49
N GLY A 113 -23.00 17.40 -11.20
CA GLY A 113 -23.70 17.11 -9.95
C GLY A 113 -23.01 15.99 -9.18
N VAL A 114 -22.79 16.18 -7.87
CA VAL A 114 -22.16 15.18 -7.00
C VAL A 114 -22.93 15.05 -5.69
N TRP A 115 -22.99 13.83 -5.17
CA TRP A 115 -23.42 13.53 -3.82
C TRP A 115 -22.20 13.41 -2.92
N ALA A 116 -22.20 14.03 -1.75
CA ALA A 116 -21.05 14.04 -0.85
C ALA A 116 -21.44 13.63 0.57
N VAL A 117 -20.61 12.80 1.22
CA VAL A 117 -20.73 12.44 2.63
C VAL A 117 -19.51 12.94 3.39
N GLY A 118 -19.71 13.42 4.61
CA GLY A 118 -18.64 13.90 5.47
C GLY A 118 -17.67 12.77 5.88
N ALA A 119 -16.37 13.11 5.96
CA ALA A 119 -15.30 12.17 6.22
C ALA A 119 -15.38 11.45 7.57
N ILE A 120 -15.94 12.10 8.59
CA ILE A 120 -16.09 11.52 9.93
C ILE A 120 -16.99 10.28 9.85
N LEU A 121 -18.19 10.44 9.30
CA LEU A 121 -19.15 9.35 9.14
C LEU A 121 -18.58 8.24 8.23
N PHE A 122 -18.01 8.63 7.09
CA PHE A 122 -17.45 7.68 6.14
C PHE A 122 -16.35 6.82 6.76
N ARG A 123 -15.40 7.44 7.47
CA ARG A 123 -14.33 6.71 8.18
C ARG A 123 -14.88 5.81 9.28
N GLN A 124 -15.88 6.26 10.03
CA GLN A 124 -16.48 5.47 11.11
C GLN A 124 -17.08 4.17 10.55
N ILE A 125 -17.89 4.25 9.50
CA ILE A 125 -18.51 3.07 8.87
C ILE A 125 -17.45 2.07 8.40
N LEU A 126 -16.39 2.56 7.75
CA LEU A 126 -15.31 1.69 7.27
C LEU A 126 -14.46 1.09 8.40
N GLN A 127 -14.26 1.81 9.50
CA GLN A 127 -13.58 1.28 10.68
C GLN A 127 -14.41 0.18 11.36
N GLU A 128 -15.72 0.39 11.52
CA GLU A 128 -16.64 -0.61 12.07
C GLU A 128 -16.65 -1.87 11.19
N HIS A 129 -16.71 -1.70 9.87
CA HIS A 129 -16.58 -2.80 8.91
C HIS A 129 -15.26 -3.57 9.06
N ALA A 130 -14.13 -2.86 9.18
CA ALA A 130 -12.81 -3.47 9.35
C ALA A 130 -12.69 -4.24 10.68
N ILE A 131 -13.33 -3.76 11.76
CA ILE A 131 -13.37 -4.44 13.06
C ILE A 131 -14.17 -5.74 12.96
N LEU A 132 -15.34 -5.71 12.31
CA LEU A 132 -16.16 -6.92 12.11
C LEU A 132 -15.41 -8.00 11.31
N ASN A 133 -14.56 -7.57 10.38
CA ASN A 133 -13.76 -8.45 9.53
C ASN A 133 -12.32 -8.69 10.05
N GLN A 134 -12.00 -8.26 11.27
CA GLN A 134 -10.64 -8.28 11.84
C GLN A 134 -9.98 -9.67 11.80
N ALA A 135 -10.76 -10.74 12.00
CA ALA A 135 -10.21 -12.10 12.00
C ALA A 135 -9.68 -12.53 10.62
N GLU A 136 -10.37 -12.19 9.54
CA GLU A 136 -9.90 -12.45 8.18
C GLU A 136 -8.67 -11.60 7.85
N ASN A 137 -8.80 -10.31 8.16
CA ASN A 137 -7.77 -9.29 8.12
C ASN A 137 -6.44 -9.74 8.77
N LEU A 138 -6.50 -10.27 10.00
CA LEU A 138 -5.33 -10.78 10.70
C LEU A 138 -4.72 -12.01 10.03
N ARG A 139 -5.55 -12.98 9.59
CA ARG A 139 -5.09 -14.16 8.85
C ARG A 139 -4.39 -13.79 7.55
N MET A 140 -4.76 -12.68 6.93
CA MET A 140 -4.10 -12.18 5.73
C MET A 140 -2.75 -11.53 6.07
N LEU A 141 -2.68 -10.73 7.13
CA LEU A 141 -1.42 -10.17 7.63
C LEU A 141 -0.39 -11.25 8.02
N GLU A 142 -0.84 -12.40 8.51
CA GLU A 142 0.03 -13.54 8.82
C GLU A 142 0.73 -14.13 7.58
N LYS A 143 0.19 -13.92 6.37
CA LYS A 143 0.81 -14.37 5.12
C LYS A 143 1.82 -13.37 4.56
N VAL A 144 1.85 -12.15 5.11
CA VAL A 144 2.72 -11.09 4.62
C VAL A 144 4.10 -11.26 5.25
N SER A 145 5.02 -11.84 4.48
CA SER A 145 6.38 -12.13 4.95
C SER A 145 7.11 -10.90 5.51
N LEU A 146 6.87 -9.71 4.95
CA LEU A 146 7.42 -8.43 5.44
C LEU A 146 7.03 -8.15 6.91
N LEU A 147 5.83 -8.56 7.32
CA LEU A 147 5.32 -8.32 8.66
C LEU A 147 5.67 -9.45 9.63
N ASP A 148 6.36 -10.51 9.20
CA ASP A 148 6.59 -11.71 10.01
C ASP A 148 7.19 -11.41 11.39
N GLY A 149 8.12 -10.46 11.48
CA GLY A 149 8.77 -10.12 12.75
C GLY A 149 8.02 -9.15 13.65
N LEU A 150 6.87 -8.65 13.22
CA LEU A 150 6.01 -7.90 14.10
C LEU A 150 5.40 -8.85 15.14
N SER A 151 5.38 -8.41 16.40
CA SER A 151 4.71 -9.14 17.47
C SER A 151 3.23 -9.35 17.14
N GLY A 152 2.62 -10.40 17.70
CA GLY A 152 1.17 -10.62 17.56
C GLY A 152 0.35 -9.40 17.98
N GLY A 153 0.79 -8.67 19.00
CA GLY A 153 0.15 -7.40 19.40
C GLY A 153 0.26 -6.29 18.35
N GLN A 154 1.41 -6.14 17.69
CA GLN A 154 1.57 -5.19 16.57
C GLN A 154 0.71 -5.60 15.37
N LYS A 155 0.71 -6.88 14.99
CA LYS A 155 -0.12 -7.41 13.90
C LYS A 155 -1.61 -7.21 14.17
N SER A 156 -2.06 -7.47 15.41
CA SER A 156 -3.45 -7.22 15.80
C SER A 156 -3.84 -5.73 15.73
N ARG A 157 -2.93 -4.82 16.09
CA ARG A 157 -3.16 -3.36 15.95
C ARG A 157 -3.20 -2.93 14.49
N ILE A 158 -2.26 -3.39 13.65
CA ILE A 158 -2.28 -3.15 12.20
C ILE A 158 -3.57 -3.71 11.61
N GLY A 159 -3.96 -4.92 11.99
CA GLY A 159 -5.19 -5.56 11.52
C GLY A 159 -6.48 -4.84 11.93
N ALA A 160 -6.49 -4.22 13.11
CA ALA A 160 -7.64 -3.45 13.61
C ALA A 160 -7.75 -2.06 12.99
N MET A 161 -6.62 -1.41 12.69
CA MET A 161 -6.58 0.01 12.36
C MET A 161 -6.28 0.30 10.90
N ALA A 162 -5.63 -0.63 10.19
CA ALA A 162 -4.83 -0.31 9.03
C ALA A 162 -5.10 -1.19 7.81
N LEU A 163 -6.24 -1.89 7.73
CA LEU A 163 -6.56 -2.70 6.56
C LEU A 163 -7.72 -2.09 5.79
N LEU A 164 -7.37 -1.53 4.66
CA LEU A 164 -8.31 -1.09 3.64
C LEU A 164 -8.20 -2.11 2.53
N ASN A 165 -9.29 -2.82 2.26
CA ASN A 165 -9.36 -3.71 1.11
C ASN A 165 -9.61 -2.85 -0.13
N GLU A 166 -8.68 -2.88 -1.09
CA GLU A 166 -8.81 -2.19 -2.37
C GLU A 166 -9.06 -3.21 -3.48
N SER A 167 -10.19 -3.10 -4.17
CA SER A 167 -10.50 -3.91 -5.35
C SER A 167 -10.12 -3.18 -6.63
N ILE A 168 -9.32 -3.82 -7.47
CA ILE A 168 -8.78 -3.25 -8.70
C ILE A 168 -9.06 -4.19 -9.87
N GLN A 169 -9.48 -3.61 -11.00
CA GLN A 169 -9.70 -4.34 -12.25
C GLN A 169 -8.38 -4.58 -12.99
N ALA A 170 -8.31 -5.64 -13.79
CA ALA A 170 -7.16 -5.91 -14.65
C ALA A 170 -6.78 -4.67 -15.50
N ASN A 171 -5.47 -4.48 -15.69
CA ASN A 171 -4.80 -3.38 -16.40
C ASN A 171 -4.87 -2.00 -15.74
N PHE A 172 -5.62 -1.82 -14.64
CA PHE A 172 -5.71 -0.53 -13.96
C PHE A 172 -4.46 -0.24 -13.11
N VAL A 173 -4.06 1.03 -13.11
CA VAL A 173 -2.97 1.55 -12.28
C VAL A 173 -3.46 1.83 -10.86
N VAL A 174 -2.70 1.32 -9.88
CA VAL A 174 -2.91 1.58 -8.46
C VAL A 174 -2.18 2.85 -8.05
N CYS A 175 -0.87 2.90 -8.32
CA CYS A 175 -0.01 4.08 -8.15
C CYS A 175 0.99 4.18 -9.30
N CYS A 176 1.45 5.40 -9.57
CA CYS A 176 2.37 5.67 -10.68
C CYS A 176 3.80 5.89 -10.20
N GLU A 177 4.75 5.58 -11.08
CA GLU A 177 6.15 5.99 -10.95
C GLU A 177 6.24 7.51 -10.69
N GLY A 178 7.07 7.90 -9.73
CA GLY A 178 7.27 9.28 -9.31
C GLY A 178 6.22 9.82 -8.34
N GLU A 179 5.15 9.08 -8.01
CA GLU A 179 4.20 9.47 -6.97
C GLU A 179 4.76 9.22 -5.56
N LYS A 180 4.33 10.03 -4.58
CA LYS A 180 4.66 9.82 -3.18
C LYS A 180 3.88 8.62 -2.62
N PRO A 181 4.52 7.70 -1.88
CA PRO A 181 3.81 6.60 -1.25
C PRO A 181 2.83 7.10 -0.19
N THR A 182 1.56 6.74 -0.35
CA THR A 182 0.52 7.00 0.68
C THR A 182 0.25 5.77 1.54
N ALA A 183 0.54 4.59 1.02
CA ALA A 183 0.28 3.31 1.66
C ALA A 183 1.29 2.24 1.22
N LEU A 184 1.41 1.20 2.05
CA LEU A 184 2.00 -0.08 1.71
C LEU A 184 0.91 -0.94 1.08
N TYR A 185 1.18 -1.53 -0.08
CA TYR A 185 0.23 -2.39 -0.79
C TYR A 185 0.63 -3.85 -0.62
N VAL A 186 -0.30 -4.68 -0.17
CA VAL A 186 -0.11 -6.13 -0.07
C VAL A 186 -1.10 -6.82 -1.00
N VAL A 187 -0.63 -7.73 -1.85
CA VAL A 187 -1.51 -8.51 -2.72
C VAL A 187 -2.26 -9.54 -1.87
N LYS A 188 -3.60 -9.44 -1.79
CA LYS A 188 -4.47 -10.42 -1.14
C LYS A 188 -4.88 -11.52 -2.13
N SER A 189 -5.29 -11.13 -3.33
CA SER A 189 -5.62 -12.04 -4.42
C SER A 189 -5.36 -11.40 -5.79
N GLY A 190 -5.22 -12.23 -6.82
CA GLY A 190 -4.83 -11.79 -8.16
C GLY A 190 -3.33 -11.65 -8.35
N THR A 191 -2.94 -11.02 -9.45
CA THR A 191 -1.55 -10.80 -9.85
C THR A 191 -1.33 -9.34 -10.24
N MET A 192 -0.27 -8.73 -9.73
CA MET A 192 0.13 -7.35 -10.05
C MET A 192 1.44 -7.35 -10.84
N LYS A 193 1.64 -6.32 -11.66
CA LYS A 193 2.90 -6.00 -12.36
C LYS A 193 3.51 -4.74 -11.78
N VAL A 194 4.81 -4.78 -11.56
CA VAL A 194 5.64 -3.60 -11.30
C VAL A 194 6.21 -3.15 -12.63
N VAL A 195 5.82 -1.96 -13.09
CA VAL A 195 6.12 -1.48 -14.45
C VAL A 195 6.88 -0.17 -14.38
N GLN A 196 8.04 -0.11 -15.03
CA GLN A 196 8.81 1.12 -15.18
C GLN A 196 8.50 1.79 -16.53
N GLY A 197 8.30 3.11 -16.49
CA GLY A 197 7.82 3.89 -17.62
C GLY A 197 6.37 3.60 -17.98
N GLY A 198 6.04 3.78 -19.26
CA GLY A 198 4.66 3.72 -19.75
C GLY A 198 3.93 5.05 -19.55
N THR A 199 2.69 5.12 -20.02
CA THR A 199 1.84 6.30 -19.88
C THR A 199 0.46 5.86 -19.44
N ARG A 200 -0.01 6.46 -18.34
CA ARG A 200 -1.35 6.21 -17.84
C ARG A 200 -2.36 6.88 -18.77
N SER A 201 -3.25 6.07 -19.33
CA SER A 201 -4.36 6.53 -20.13
C SER A 201 -5.44 7.20 -19.26
N PRO A 202 -6.27 8.10 -19.82
CA PRO A 202 -7.38 8.72 -19.09
C PRO A 202 -8.48 7.74 -18.64
N THR A 203 -8.47 6.48 -19.09
CA THR A 203 -9.37 5.44 -18.57
C THR A 203 -8.85 4.84 -17.25
N GLY A 204 -7.57 5.04 -16.94
CA GLY A 204 -6.90 4.52 -15.75
C GLY A 204 -5.98 3.33 -16.02
N GLU A 205 -5.94 2.84 -17.27
CA GLU A 205 -5.04 1.75 -17.70
C GLU A 205 -3.64 2.28 -18.03
N LEU A 206 -2.62 1.44 -17.88
CA LEU A 206 -1.25 1.78 -18.30
C LEU A 206 -0.99 1.29 -19.73
N ASP A 207 -0.52 2.18 -20.60
CA ASP A 207 -0.04 1.83 -21.94
C ASP A 207 1.50 1.85 -21.99
N GLY A 208 2.09 0.80 -22.56
CA GLY A 208 3.54 0.60 -22.64
C GLY A 208 4.23 0.33 -21.30
N GLY A 209 5.52 0.67 -21.23
CA GLY A 209 6.38 0.40 -20.07
C GLY A 209 7.03 -0.99 -20.08
N THR A 210 8.01 -1.18 -19.20
CA THR A 210 8.72 -2.45 -19.03
C THR A 210 8.33 -3.09 -17.70
N THR A 211 7.80 -4.32 -17.74
CA THR A 211 7.50 -5.07 -16.51
C THR A 211 8.80 -5.51 -15.86
N LEU A 212 9.09 -4.98 -14.68
CA LEU A 212 10.26 -5.32 -13.87
C LEU A 212 10.03 -6.59 -13.05
N ALA A 213 8.82 -6.75 -12.51
CA ALA A 213 8.46 -7.86 -11.64
C ALA A 213 6.96 -8.14 -11.67
N THR A 214 6.58 -9.31 -11.18
CA THR A 214 5.20 -9.73 -10.97
C THR A 214 5.02 -10.09 -9.50
N LEU A 215 3.97 -9.54 -8.89
CA LEU A 215 3.62 -9.78 -7.48
C LEU A 215 2.37 -10.63 -7.40
N SER A 216 2.41 -11.62 -6.52
CA SER A 216 1.36 -12.57 -6.22
C SER A 216 0.96 -12.47 -4.74
N ALA A 217 -0.09 -13.20 -4.34
CA ALA A 217 -0.65 -13.12 -3.00
C ALA A 217 0.42 -13.27 -1.89
N GLY A 218 0.41 -12.33 -0.93
CA GLY A 218 1.37 -12.25 0.19
C GLY A 218 2.61 -11.40 -0.09
N GLN A 219 2.86 -11.03 -1.35
CA GLN A 219 3.92 -10.08 -1.70
C GLN A 219 3.42 -8.63 -1.58
N CYS A 220 4.35 -7.71 -1.34
CA CYS A 220 4.06 -6.30 -1.11
C CYS A 220 4.76 -5.39 -2.12
N PHE A 221 4.28 -4.15 -2.19
CA PHE A 221 4.86 -3.07 -2.97
C PHE A 221 4.81 -1.77 -2.16
N GLY A 222 5.86 -0.95 -2.31
CA GLY A 222 5.99 0.35 -1.66
C GLY A 222 6.70 0.32 -0.31
N GLU A 223 7.14 -0.85 0.17
CA GLU A 223 7.88 -0.95 1.43
C GLU A 223 9.20 -0.16 1.39
N LYS A 224 9.89 -0.19 0.25
CA LYS A 224 11.18 0.48 0.05
C LYS A 224 11.01 2.00 0.03
N GLU A 225 9.99 2.50 -0.67
CA GLU A 225 9.77 3.94 -0.80
C GLU A 225 9.17 4.55 0.46
N LEU A 226 8.32 3.81 1.17
CA LEU A 226 7.94 4.19 2.53
C LEU A 226 9.15 4.22 3.46
N ALA A 227 10.08 3.29 3.26
CA ALA A 227 11.28 3.20 4.08
C ALA A 227 12.26 4.36 3.83
N SER A 228 12.54 4.66 2.57
CA SER A 228 13.50 5.70 2.17
C SER A 228 12.90 7.10 2.10
N GLY A 229 11.58 7.24 2.23
CA GLY A 229 10.85 8.50 2.05
C GLY A 229 10.90 9.04 0.61
N CYS A 230 11.28 8.19 -0.34
CA CYS A 230 11.38 8.52 -1.76
C CYS A 230 10.04 8.32 -2.47
N ASN A 231 9.96 8.77 -3.72
CA ASN A 231 8.81 8.50 -4.58
C ASN A 231 8.92 7.09 -5.19
N PHE A 232 7.79 6.52 -5.62
CA PHE A 232 7.77 5.22 -6.32
C PHE A 232 8.74 5.19 -7.50
N GLU A 233 9.61 4.18 -7.54
CA GLU A 233 10.56 3.99 -8.66
C GLU A 233 9.90 3.30 -9.87
N ALA A 234 8.70 2.76 -9.70
CA ALA A 234 7.91 2.10 -10.72
C ALA A 234 6.41 2.23 -10.43
N SER A 235 5.58 2.01 -11.43
CA SER A 235 4.12 1.96 -11.30
C SER A 235 3.66 0.56 -10.87
N LEU A 236 2.61 0.51 -10.06
CA LEU A 236 1.94 -0.74 -9.69
C LEU A 236 0.64 -0.89 -10.51
N VAL A 237 0.55 -1.97 -11.29
CA VAL A 237 -0.55 -2.21 -12.23
C VAL A 237 -1.15 -3.59 -11.97
N ALA A 238 -2.47 -3.71 -12.01
CA ALA A 238 -3.12 -5.01 -11.90
C ALA A 238 -2.99 -5.80 -13.21
N ASP A 239 -2.55 -7.06 -13.16
CA ASP A 239 -2.51 -7.96 -14.31
C ASP A 239 -3.84 -8.72 -14.46
N THR A 240 -4.41 -9.13 -13.32
CA THR A 240 -5.76 -9.69 -13.22
C THR A 240 -6.64 -8.76 -12.41
N ASN A 241 -7.92 -9.11 -12.22
CA ASN A 241 -8.66 -8.50 -11.12
C ASN A 241 -7.96 -8.87 -9.81
N CYS A 242 -7.70 -7.86 -8.98
CA CYS A 242 -6.90 -7.98 -7.77
C CYS A 242 -7.64 -7.40 -6.56
N GLU A 243 -7.36 -7.99 -5.42
CA GLU A 243 -7.69 -7.42 -4.12
C GLU A 243 -6.40 -7.15 -3.39
N LEU A 244 -6.24 -5.91 -2.93
CA LEU A 244 -5.09 -5.46 -2.17
C LEU A 244 -5.52 -5.16 -0.74
N VAL A 245 -4.60 -5.41 0.19
CA VAL A 245 -4.69 -4.97 1.56
C VAL A 245 -3.72 -3.80 1.71
N CYS A 246 -4.26 -2.63 1.99
CA CYS A 246 -3.50 -1.39 2.00
C CYS A 246 -3.35 -0.88 3.43
N VAL A 247 -2.11 -0.63 3.84
CA VAL A 247 -1.74 -0.09 5.15
C VAL A 247 -1.22 1.33 4.97
N SER A 248 -1.91 2.34 5.50
CA SER A 248 -1.48 3.73 5.26
C SER A 248 -0.15 4.05 5.92
N SER A 249 0.64 4.87 5.24
CA SER A 249 1.96 5.35 5.70
C SER A 249 1.88 5.99 7.09
N GLN A 250 0.89 6.86 7.31
CA GLN A 250 0.72 7.53 8.59
C GLN A 250 0.35 6.56 9.72
N LYS A 251 -0.60 5.65 9.51
CA LYS A 251 -0.99 4.68 10.54
C LYS A 251 0.15 3.72 10.86
N LEU A 252 0.95 3.37 9.86
CA LEU A 252 2.13 2.54 10.05
C LEU A 252 3.19 3.28 10.90
N ALA A 253 3.40 4.57 10.64
CA ALA A 253 4.27 5.43 11.46
C ALA A 253 3.75 5.59 12.90
N GLU A 254 2.43 5.76 13.10
CA GLU A 254 1.82 5.80 14.44
C GLU A 254 2.05 4.50 15.23
N LEU A 255 2.18 3.35 14.53
CA LEU A 255 2.33 2.03 15.15
C LEU A 255 3.78 1.59 15.35
N LEU A 256 4.68 1.97 14.44
CA LEU A 256 6.07 1.53 14.41
C LEU A 256 7.06 2.66 14.78
N GLY A 257 6.60 3.91 14.85
CA GLY A 257 7.44 5.10 15.05
C GLY A 257 7.95 5.68 13.73
N ASP A 258 8.84 6.67 13.83
CA ASP A 258 9.33 7.45 12.68
C ASP A 258 10.20 6.63 11.70
N ASP A 259 10.91 5.60 12.19
CA ASP A 259 11.74 4.69 11.39
C ASP A 259 10.96 3.43 10.99
N VAL A 260 9.83 3.60 10.29
CA VAL A 260 9.02 2.49 9.78
C VAL A 260 9.88 1.50 8.98
N ALA A 261 10.78 2.03 8.16
CA ALA A 261 11.79 1.34 7.37
C ALA A 261 12.55 0.29 8.18
N GLY A 262 13.41 0.78 9.08
CA GLY A 262 14.30 -0.02 9.86
C GLY A 262 13.53 -0.96 10.77
N GLN A 263 12.33 -0.58 11.24
CA GLN A 263 11.49 -1.47 12.03
C GLN A 263 10.94 -2.66 11.23
N LEU A 264 10.48 -2.43 9.99
CA LEU A 264 10.02 -3.51 9.11
C LEU A 264 11.18 -4.41 8.67
N GLU A 265 12.32 -3.84 8.31
CA GLU A 265 13.51 -4.61 7.94
C GLU A 265 14.07 -5.41 9.13
N LYS A 266 14.17 -4.81 10.32
CA LYS A 266 14.57 -5.51 11.55
C LYS A 266 13.59 -6.60 11.93
N ALA A 267 12.29 -6.36 11.77
CA ALA A 267 11.27 -7.38 11.96
C ALA A 267 11.50 -8.54 10.99
N TYR A 268 11.66 -8.27 9.69
CA TYR A 268 11.91 -9.30 8.69
C TYR A 268 13.17 -10.12 9.00
N VAL A 269 14.31 -9.45 9.24
CA VAL A 269 15.56 -10.11 9.62
C VAL A 269 15.36 -10.93 10.91
N GLY A 270 14.67 -10.38 11.91
CA GLY A 270 14.34 -11.09 13.14
C GLY A 270 13.52 -12.38 12.91
N SER A 271 12.59 -12.37 11.96
CA SER A 271 11.84 -13.57 11.54
C SER A 271 12.75 -14.61 10.89
N VAL A 272 13.62 -14.19 9.96
CA VAL A 272 14.57 -15.06 9.27
C VAL A 272 15.52 -15.71 10.29
N LEU A 273 16.11 -14.90 11.18
CA LEU A 273 17.01 -15.38 12.23
C LEU A 273 16.28 -16.27 13.24
N GLY A 274 15.03 -15.97 13.59
CA GLY A 274 14.23 -16.81 14.48
C GLY A 274 14.02 -18.25 13.96
N LYS A 275 14.08 -18.47 12.64
CA LYS A 275 13.99 -19.79 12.01
C LYS A 275 15.34 -20.53 12.03
N ALA A 276 16.46 -19.82 12.13
CA ALA A 276 17.80 -20.40 12.21
C ALA A 276 18.05 -21.03 13.60
N SER A 277 18.47 -22.30 13.60
CA SER A 277 18.70 -23.07 14.83
C SER A 277 19.71 -22.43 15.78
N GLN A 278 20.72 -21.75 15.23
CA GLN A 278 21.78 -21.07 15.99
C GLN A 278 21.24 -19.90 16.83
N PHE A 279 20.16 -19.26 16.38
CA PHE A 279 19.57 -18.09 17.06
C PHE A 279 18.42 -18.46 18.00
N LYS A 280 18.01 -19.74 18.06
CA LYS A 280 16.94 -20.20 18.96
C LYS A 280 17.27 -20.02 20.45
N ASN A 281 18.55 -19.95 20.80
CA ASN A 281 19.00 -19.80 22.19
C ASN A 281 18.92 -18.37 22.70
N PHE A 282 18.70 -17.38 21.83
CA PHE A 282 18.52 -15.99 22.25
C PHE A 282 17.09 -15.74 22.70
N THR A 283 16.94 -15.14 23.87
CA THR A 283 15.64 -14.64 24.34
C THR A 283 15.11 -13.54 23.41
N ALA A 284 13.80 -13.29 23.42
CA ALA A 284 13.21 -12.22 22.61
C ALA A 284 13.89 -10.84 22.85
N PRO A 285 14.15 -10.41 24.11
CA PRO A 285 14.87 -9.15 24.36
C PRO A 285 16.30 -9.14 23.79
N GLN A 286 17.03 -10.24 23.89
CA GLN A 286 18.39 -10.33 23.33
C GLN A 286 18.37 -10.23 21.80
N ARG A 287 17.41 -10.89 21.13
CA ARG A 287 17.25 -10.77 19.67
C ARG A 287 16.90 -9.34 19.27
N THR A 288 15.95 -8.71 19.97
CA THR A 288 15.59 -7.31 19.73
C THR A 288 16.78 -6.38 19.93
N HIS A 289 17.58 -6.58 20.97
CA HIS A 289 18.78 -5.78 21.22
C HIS A 289 19.83 -5.97 20.12
N MET A 290 20.14 -7.22 19.75
CA MET A 290 21.07 -7.56 18.67
C MET A 290 20.64 -6.94 17.32
N LEU A 291 19.35 -7.05 16.96
CA LEU A 291 18.80 -6.44 15.75
C LEU A 291 18.87 -4.90 15.79
N ALA A 292 18.87 -4.30 16.98
CA ALA A 292 18.91 -2.85 17.14
C ALA A 292 20.33 -2.27 17.13
N THR A 293 21.34 -3.01 17.61
CA THR A 293 22.71 -2.50 17.77
C THR A 293 23.73 -3.03 16.76
N GLU A 294 23.59 -4.29 16.32
CA GLU A 294 24.64 -4.97 15.54
C GLU A 294 24.28 -5.13 14.05
N VAL A 295 23.00 -4.97 13.68
CA VAL A 295 22.57 -5.15 12.29
C VAL A 295 22.67 -3.84 11.52
N VAL A 296 23.40 -3.90 10.41
CA VAL A 296 23.54 -2.80 9.45
C VAL A 296 22.85 -3.21 8.15
N PHE A 297 22.01 -2.33 7.62
CA PHE A 297 21.39 -2.49 6.31
C PHE A 297 22.23 -1.79 5.24
N GLU A 298 22.62 -2.53 4.21
CA GLU A 298 23.46 -2.02 3.13
C GLU A 298 22.86 -2.38 1.76
N THR A 299 22.76 -1.41 0.86
CA THR A 299 22.34 -1.62 -0.53
C THR A 299 23.59 -1.72 -1.39
N LEU A 300 23.71 -2.83 -2.13
CA LEU A 300 24.88 -3.11 -2.96
C LEU A 300 24.52 -3.03 -4.44
N ALA A 301 25.40 -2.43 -5.25
CA ALA A 301 25.24 -2.44 -6.70
C ALA A 301 25.44 -3.86 -7.27
N ALA A 302 24.81 -4.15 -8.41
CA ALA A 302 24.98 -5.44 -9.08
C ALA A 302 26.48 -5.75 -9.32
N SER A 303 26.87 -7.00 -9.10
CA SER A 303 28.26 -7.48 -9.20
C SER A 303 29.24 -6.97 -8.12
N THR A 304 28.75 -6.25 -7.10
CA THR A 304 29.57 -5.91 -5.93
C THR A 304 29.94 -7.19 -5.18
N ARG A 305 31.24 -7.35 -4.86
CA ARG A 305 31.71 -8.45 -4.03
C ARG A 305 31.65 -8.03 -2.57
N ILE A 306 30.94 -8.81 -1.76
CA ILE A 306 30.96 -8.66 -0.31
C ILE A 306 32.27 -9.29 0.18
N ALA A 307 33.09 -8.53 0.91
CA ALA A 307 34.43 -8.96 1.32
C ALA A 307 34.35 -10.10 2.36
N ASP A 308 35.11 -11.16 2.10
CA ASP A 308 35.37 -12.28 3.02
C ASP A 308 36.35 -11.82 4.11
N SER A 309 36.07 -12.20 5.36
CA SER A 309 36.94 -11.96 6.53
C SER A 309 38.39 -12.47 6.33
N ARG A 310 38.60 -13.44 5.43
CA ARG A 310 39.93 -13.95 5.03
C ARG A 310 40.83 -12.95 4.31
N SER A 311 40.27 -11.87 3.76
CA SER A 311 41.05 -10.83 3.05
C SER A 311 41.67 -9.77 3.99
N GLY A 312 41.61 -9.99 5.31
CA GLY A 312 42.27 -9.13 6.32
C GLY A 312 41.43 -7.93 6.76
N GLY A 313 40.15 -7.86 6.37
CA GLY A 313 39.18 -6.88 6.84
C GLY A 313 38.15 -7.47 7.80
N LEU A 314 37.58 -6.63 8.67
CA LEU A 314 36.39 -6.93 9.48
C LEU A 314 35.17 -7.01 8.56
N GLY A 315 35.00 -8.13 7.85
CA GLY A 315 33.79 -8.42 7.08
C GLY A 315 32.60 -8.79 7.98
N PRO A 316 31.36 -8.73 7.46
CA PRO A 316 30.17 -9.09 8.23
C PRO A 316 30.17 -10.59 8.57
N SER A 317 29.95 -10.94 9.83
CA SER A 317 29.93 -12.34 10.29
C SER A 317 28.66 -13.11 9.88
N LEU A 318 27.61 -12.37 9.49
CA LEU A 318 26.33 -12.91 9.06
C LEU A 318 25.73 -11.97 8.02
N ILE A 319 25.25 -12.55 6.92
CA ILE A 319 24.58 -11.82 5.85
C ILE A 319 23.18 -12.42 5.70
N VAL A 320 22.17 -11.55 5.66
CA VAL A 320 20.78 -11.91 5.35
C VAL A 320 20.36 -11.13 4.11
N VAL A 321 19.87 -11.84 3.09
CA VAL A 321 19.37 -11.22 1.87
C VAL A 321 17.96 -10.69 2.15
N VAL A 322 17.84 -9.37 2.30
CA VAL A 322 16.54 -8.71 2.52
C VAL A 322 15.82 -8.47 1.19
N ASP A 323 16.58 -8.23 0.12
CA ASP A 323 16.07 -8.09 -1.24
C ASP A 323 17.14 -8.48 -2.28
N GLY A 324 16.70 -8.87 -3.48
CA GLY A 324 17.57 -9.32 -4.57
C GLY A 324 18.09 -10.75 -4.39
N GLU A 325 19.21 -11.04 -5.08
CA GLU A 325 19.85 -12.34 -5.10
C GLU A 325 21.37 -12.20 -4.96
N LEU A 326 21.96 -12.96 -4.05
CA LEU A 326 23.40 -13.08 -3.92
C LEU A 326 23.86 -14.41 -4.50
N LYS A 327 24.82 -14.36 -5.42
CA LYS A 327 25.48 -15.56 -5.92
C LYS A 327 26.65 -15.93 -5.01
N LYS A 328 26.65 -17.13 -4.47
CA LYS A 328 27.77 -17.72 -3.73
C LYS A 328 28.78 -18.30 -4.72
N THR A 329 30.05 -17.94 -4.57
CA THR A 329 31.15 -18.43 -5.40
C THR A 329 32.15 -19.20 -4.52
N GLY A 330 32.48 -20.45 -4.86
CA GLY A 330 33.38 -21.31 -4.07
C GLY A 330 32.97 -22.79 -4.13
N ASP A 331 33.42 -23.61 -3.16
CA ASP A 331 33.16 -25.07 -3.10
C ASP A 331 31.69 -25.46 -2.92
N ASP A 332 30.85 -24.49 -2.56
CA ASP A 332 29.44 -24.66 -2.25
C ASP A 332 28.65 -23.63 -3.07
N GLU A 333 28.68 -23.82 -4.40
CA GLU A 333 28.02 -22.94 -5.38
C GLU A 333 26.49 -22.95 -5.19
N GLY A 334 25.91 -21.76 -5.17
CA GLY A 334 24.47 -21.59 -5.03
C GLY A 334 24.08 -20.13 -5.07
N ALA A 335 22.78 -19.86 -5.03
CA ALA A 335 22.26 -18.50 -4.92
C ALA A 335 21.39 -18.36 -3.67
N LEU A 336 21.57 -17.25 -2.97
CA LEU A 336 20.74 -16.85 -1.84
C LEU A 336 19.77 -15.80 -2.36
N ALA A 337 18.50 -16.18 -2.49
CA ALA A 337 17.42 -15.26 -2.73
C ALA A 337 16.96 -14.60 -1.40
N ARG A 338 16.01 -13.66 -1.48
CA ARG A 338 15.35 -13.02 -0.34
C ARG A 338 14.98 -14.01 0.77
N GLY A 339 15.41 -13.73 2.00
CA GLY A 339 15.27 -14.56 3.19
C GLY A 339 16.35 -15.63 3.35
N GLY A 340 17.15 -15.85 2.32
CA GLY A 340 18.39 -16.61 2.40
C GLY A 340 19.40 -15.88 3.27
N TRP A 341 20.20 -16.63 4.00
CA TRP A 341 21.25 -16.10 4.84
C TRP A 341 22.48 -17.00 4.75
N CYS A 342 23.64 -16.42 4.96
CA CYS A 342 24.87 -17.15 5.15
C CYS A 342 25.60 -16.61 6.37
N GLN A 343 26.23 -17.54 7.08
CA GLN A 343 27.14 -17.25 8.16
C GLN A 343 28.54 -17.67 7.70
N ASP A 344 29.54 -16.87 8.03
CA ASP A 344 30.93 -17.25 7.78
C ASP A 344 31.32 -18.34 8.82
N TYR A 345 31.52 -19.58 8.36
CA TYR A 345 32.14 -20.67 9.13
C TYR A 345 33.06 -21.45 8.19
N LEU A 346 34.26 -20.92 7.93
CA LEU A 346 35.43 -21.67 7.43
C LEU A 346 36.70 -20.81 7.67
N LEU A 347 37.21 -20.84 8.90
CA LEU A 347 38.53 -21.40 9.10
C LEU A 347 38.33 -22.56 10.07
N ASP A 348 38.29 -23.77 9.53
CA ASP A 348 38.88 -24.88 10.26
C ASP A 348 40.26 -24.41 10.78
N GLU A 349 40.61 -24.80 12.01
CA GLU A 349 41.81 -24.38 12.78
C GLU A 349 41.65 -23.18 13.73
N LEU A 350 40.81 -23.32 14.75
CA LEU A 350 41.27 -22.95 16.10
C LEU A 350 41.34 -24.24 16.92
N GLY A 351 42.46 -24.93 16.76
CA GLY A 351 42.83 -26.01 17.64
C GLY A 351 42.96 -25.50 19.08
N LEU A 352 41.93 -25.72 19.87
CA LEU A 352 42.02 -25.87 21.32
C LEU A 352 41.04 -26.97 21.73
N ILE A 353 41.64 -28.01 22.30
CA ILE A 353 41.12 -29.25 22.90
C ILE A 353 39.65 -29.23 23.30
#